data_AF-A0A0P0WDN5-F1
#
_entry.id   AF-A0A0P0WDN5-F1
#
_cell.length_a   1.000
_cell.length_b   1.000
_cell.length_c   1.000
_cell.angle_alpha   90.00
_cell.angle_beta   90.00
_cell.angle_gamma   90.00
#
_symmetry.space_group_name_H-M   'P 1'
#
loop_
_entity.id
_entity.type
_entity.pdbx_description
1 polymer ?
#
loop_
_entity_poly.entity_id
_entity_poly.type
_entity_poly.pdbx_seq_one_letter_code
_entity_poly.pdbx_strand_id
1 'polypeptide(L)' 'MAACRSACEAFGEEEYCCSGAYATPVTCRRPTAYSTIFKSACPRAYSYAYNDGMSTFTCNAAAYTITFCLPPTR' A
#
# COMPACT_ATOMS: atom_id res chain seq x y z
N MET A 1 14.69 -8.96 4.21
CA MET A 1 14.19 -7.71 3.59
C MET A 1 13.17 -7.09 4.53
N ALA A 2 13.44 -5.93 5.14
CA ALA A 2 12.50 -5.24 6.04
C ALA A 2 11.92 -3.95 5.43
N ALA A 3 12.43 -3.51 4.28
CA ALA A 3 12.14 -2.18 3.73
C ALA A 3 10.70 -2.04 3.19
N CYS A 4 10.08 -3.14 2.74
CA CYS A 4 8.68 -3.16 2.29
C CYS A 4 7.72 -3.75 3.31
N ARG A 5 8.04 -3.71 4.62
CA ARG A 5 7.04 -4.01 5.64
C ARG A 5 6.30 -2.74 6.01
N SER A 6 5.00 -2.69 5.75
CA SER A 6 4.19 -1.51 6.10
C SER A 6 4.06 -1.39 7.62
N ALA A 7 3.79 -0.19 8.13
CA ALA A 7 3.52 -0.02 9.57
C ALA A 7 2.31 -0.84 10.03
N CYS A 8 1.30 -1.01 9.16
CA CYS A 8 0.16 -1.88 9.43
C CYS A 8 0.61 -3.34 9.61
N GLU A 9 1.48 -3.84 8.73
CA GLU A 9 2.01 -5.20 8.84
C GLU A 9 2.99 -5.38 10.02
N ALA A 10 3.67 -4.30 10.41
CA ALA A 10 4.61 -4.31 11.54
C ALA A 10 3.91 -4.27 12.90
N PHE A 11 2.93 -3.39 13.07
CA PHE A 11 2.31 -3.07 14.36
C PHE A 11 0.86 -3.56 14.47
N GLY A 12 0.13 -3.68 13.37
CA GLY A 12 -1.28 -4.12 13.37
C GLY A 12 -2.27 -3.12 14.00
N GLU A 13 -1.84 -1.90 14.31
CA GLU A 13 -2.69 -0.90 14.94
C GLU A 13 -3.63 -0.23 13.93
N GLU A 14 -4.83 0.14 14.39
CA GLU A 14 -5.88 0.75 13.56
C GLU A 14 -5.42 2.04 12.87
N GLU A 15 -4.60 2.82 13.58
CA GLU A 15 -3.94 4.04 13.11
C GLU A 15 -3.06 3.79 11.88
N TYR A 16 -2.37 2.65 11.87
CA TYR A 16 -1.50 2.28 10.77
C TYR A 16 -2.23 1.55 9.66
N CYS A 17 -3.27 0.78 9.97
CA CYS A 17 -4.05 0.02 9.02
C CYS A 17 -5.20 0.82 8.37
N CYS A 18 -5.52 2.02 8.87
CA CYS A 18 -6.70 2.79 8.50
C CYS A 18 -8.00 1.97 8.67
N SER A 19 -8.17 1.35 9.85
CA SER A 19 -9.36 0.57 10.21
C SER A 19 -10.08 1.20 11.42
N GLY A 20 -11.29 0.73 11.72
CA GLY A 20 -12.04 1.19 12.90
C GLY A 20 -12.22 2.71 12.94
N ALA A 21 -11.75 3.35 14.01
CA ALA A 21 -11.79 4.81 14.18
C ALA A 21 -11.00 5.58 13.09
N TYR A 22 -10.10 4.90 12.38
CA TYR A 22 -9.27 5.43 11.31
C TYR A 22 -9.75 4.99 9.91
N ALA A 23 -10.98 4.47 9.77
CA ALA A 23 -11.52 3.95 8.51
C ALA A 23 -12.01 5.02 7.50
N THR A 24 -11.55 6.27 7.60
CA THR A 24 -11.81 7.32 6.61
C THR A 24 -10.51 8.05 6.28
N PRO A 25 -10.36 8.65 5.08
CA PRO A 25 -9.16 9.41 4.74
C PRO A 25 -8.93 10.61 5.67
N VAL A 26 -10.00 11.15 6.26
CA VAL A 26 -9.93 12.28 7.20
C VAL A 26 -9.40 11.83 8.56
N THR A 27 -9.84 10.65 9.02
CA THR A 27 -9.39 10.08 10.30
C THR A 27 -8.02 9.43 10.17
N CYS A 28 -7.74 8.73 9.07
CA CYS A 28 -6.41 8.17 8.77
C CYS A 28 -5.47 9.26 8.28
N ARG A 29 -5.04 10.13 9.20
CA ARG A 29 -4.18 11.29 8.92
C ARG A 29 -2.81 10.84 8.38
N ARG A 30 -2.68 10.84 7.06
CA ARG A 30 -1.49 10.40 6.32
C ARG A 30 -1.06 11.51 5.33
N PRO A 31 0.23 11.61 4.98
CA PRO A 31 1.32 10.67 5.29
C PRO A 31 1.94 10.86 6.70
N THR A 32 2.23 9.75 7.37
CA THR A 32 3.08 9.69 8.58
C THR A 32 4.53 9.39 8.20
N ALA A 33 5.46 9.59 9.14
CA ALA A 33 6.88 9.27 8.96
C ALA A 33 7.12 7.84 8.44
N TYR A 34 6.37 6.86 8.97
CA TYR A 34 6.46 5.46 8.52
C TYR A 34 6.00 5.25 7.07
N SER A 35 4.89 5.87 6.65
CA SER A 35 4.45 5.77 5.25
C SER A 35 5.42 6.44 4.29
N THR A 36 6.05 7.55 4.70
CA THR A 36 7.05 8.25 3.87
C THR A 36 8.29 7.37 3.66
N ILE A 37 8.80 6.74 4.73
CA ILE A 37 9.93 5.81 4.65
C ILE A 37 9.56 4.60 3.76
N PHE A 38 8.39 4.00 3.99
CA PHE A 38 7.91 2.87 3.18
C PHE A 38 7.80 3.23 1.69
N LYS A 39 7.22 4.39 1.35
CA LYS A 39 7.10 4.84 -0.04
C LYS A 39 8.47 5.07 -0.68
N SER A 40 9.45 5.58 0.08
CA SER A 40 10.81 5.77 -0.42
C SER A 40 11.51 4.45 -0.73
N ALA A 41 11.29 3.42 0.10
CA ALA A 41 11.83 2.10 -0.13
C ALA A 41 11.09 1.31 -1.22
N CYS A 42 9.76 1.49 -1.29
CA CYS A 42 8.85 0.68 -2.10
C CYS A 42 7.89 1.62 -2.85
N PRO A 43 8.37 2.36 -3.85
CA PRO A 43 7.62 3.45 -4.51
C PRO A 43 6.38 2.98 -5.26
N ARG A 44 6.28 1.68 -5.59
CA ARG A 44 5.14 1.08 -6.28
C ARG A 44 4.15 0.37 -5.34
N ALA A 45 4.39 0.40 -4.03
CA ALA A 45 3.58 -0.32 -3.05
C ALA A 45 2.71 0.63 -2.20
N TYR A 46 1.58 0.10 -1.73
CA TYR A 46 0.72 0.75 -0.76
C TYR A 46 1.12 0.36 0.66
N SER A 47 1.22 1.34 1.56
CA SER A 47 1.33 1.07 3.01
C SER A 47 0.02 1.27 3.76
N TYR A 48 -1.01 1.84 3.12
CA TYR A 48 -2.32 2.12 3.70
C TYR A 48 -3.38 2.32 2.60
N ALA A 49 -4.66 2.17 2.95
CA ALA A 49 -5.78 2.15 2.00
C ALA A 49 -6.00 3.47 1.23
N TYR A 50 -5.72 4.61 1.87
CA TYR A 50 -5.91 5.95 1.31
C TYR A 50 -4.64 6.57 0.76
N ASN A 51 -3.65 5.75 0.38
CA ASN A 51 -2.42 6.28 -0.19
C ASN A 51 -2.71 7.08 -1.45
N ASP A 52 -1.83 8.05 -1.73
CA ASP A 52 -1.95 8.91 -2.90
C ASP A 52 -2.29 8.11 -4.16
N GLY A 53 -3.16 8.70 -5.00
CA GLY A 53 -3.53 8.09 -6.28
C GLY A 53 -2.33 7.86 -7.21
N MET A 54 -1.15 8.38 -6.90
CA MET A 54 0.08 8.19 -7.67
C MET A 54 0.54 6.73 -7.74
N SER A 55 0.08 5.88 -6.81
CA SER A 55 0.41 4.45 -6.81
C SER A 55 -0.57 3.61 -7.63
N THR A 56 -1.66 4.20 -8.13
CA THR A 56 -2.55 3.55 -9.10
C THR A 56 -1.98 3.74 -10.50
N PHE A 57 -2.06 2.69 -11.31
CA PHE A 57 -1.81 2.79 -12.74
C PHE A 57 -3.09 2.40 -13.46
N THR A 58 -3.38 3.13 -14.53
CA THR A 58 -4.48 2.81 -15.44
C THR A 58 -3.89 2.16 -16.67
N CYS A 59 -4.41 0.99 -17.02
CA CYS A 59 -4.16 0.37 -18.33
C CYS A 59 -5.48 0.38 -19.12
N ASN A 60 -5.41 0.38 -20.45
CA ASN A 60 -6.56 0.16 -21.32
C ASN A 60 -6.35 -1.14 -22.10
N ALA A 61 -7.25 -2.10 -21.96
CA ALA A 61 -7.21 -3.36 -22.68
C ALA A 61 -8.63 -3.90 -22.89
N ALA A 62 -8.82 -4.74 -23.91
CA ALA A 62 -10.10 -5.44 -24.13
C ALA A 62 -10.33 -6.52 -23.06
N ALA A 63 -9.27 -7.09 -22.50
CA ALA A 63 -9.30 -8.08 -21.43
C ALA A 63 -8.04 -7.98 -20.57
N TYR A 64 -8.17 -8.33 -19.29
CA TYR A 64 -7.05 -8.43 -18.33
C TYR A 64 -6.96 -9.85 -17.81
N THR A 65 -5.75 -10.40 -17.81
CA THR A 65 -5.44 -11.66 -17.11
C THR A 65 -4.65 -11.32 -15.86
N ILE A 66 -5.23 -11.63 -14.69
CA ILE A 66 -4.58 -11.45 -13.40
C ILE A 66 -4.11 -12.82 -12.93
N THR A 67 -2.79 -13.02 -12.84
CA THR A 67 -2.21 -14.28 -12.38
C THR A 67 -1.45 -14.06 -11.08
N PHE A 68 -1.86 -14.76 -10.03
CA PHE A 68 -1.17 -14.76 -8.75
C PHE A 68 -0.08 -15.83 -8.73
N CYS A 69 1.06 -15.53 -8.10
CA CYS A 69 2.17 -16.47 -7.92
C CYS A 69 2.63 -17.13 -9.23
N LEU A 70 2.99 -16.30 -10.23
CA LEU A 70 3.54 -16.80 -11.49
C LEU A 70 4.75 -17.72 -11.23
N PRO A 71 4.89 -18.83 -12.00
CA PRO A 71 6.13 -19.60 -11.98
C PRO A 71 7.30 -18.69 -12.39
N PRO A 72 8.51 -18.91 -11.88
CA PRO A 72 9.67 -18.13 -12.28
C PRO A 72 9.82 -18.21 -13.80
N THR A 73 9.82 -17.06 -14.48
CA THR A 73 10.21 -16.99 -15.88
C THR A 73 11.68 -17.38 -15.96
N ARG A 74 11.94 -18.50 -16.65
CA ARG A 74 13.28 -19.04 -16.87
C ARG A 74 14.17 -18.06 -17.64
#